data_AF-A0A258VRT0-F1
#
_entry.id   AF-A0A258VRT0-F1
#
_cell.length_a   1.000
_cell.length_b   1.000
_cell.length_c   1.000
_cell.angle_alpha   90.00
_cell.angle_beta   90.00
_cell.angle_gamma   90.00
#
_symmetry.space_group_name_H-M   'P 1'
#
loop_
_entity.id
_entity.type
_entity.pdbx_description
1 polymer ?
#
loop_
_entity_poly.entity_id
_entity_poly.type
_entity_poly.pdbx_seq_one_letter_code
_entity_poly.pdbx_strand_id
1 'polypeptide(L)'
;YQQQQQAAADVQSEAFVDAMDKLRAGQAIEARAQLAALAKADQPGYRAMAQLVEANLLGEEGKTKQAIALYAKISGDEALPQTFRDLALIRQVSAEFDTIPPQQVVDRLKPLSTPGHPWFGSAGELVGIAYMKQGKNELAGALFAQIAKDETVPDTLRRRTRQMAGLLGFDAVEDPGAIKVVPATAPAAK
;
A
#
# COMPACT_ATOMS: atom_id res chain seq x y z
N TYR A 1 -20.42 20.15 22.64
CA TYR A 1 -19.17 19.70 21.99
C TYR A 1 -19.35 18.35 21.30
N GLN A 2 -19.67 17.27 22.03
CA GLN A 2 -19.82 15.91 21.46
C GLN A 2 -20.93 15.79 20.40
N GLN A 3 -22.12 16.37 20.63
CA GLN A 3 -23.21 16.43 19.63
C GLN A 3 -22.83 17.24 18.38
N GLN A 4 -22.03 18.31 18.53
CA GLN A 4 -21.60 19.16 17.42
C GLN A 4 -20.54 18.46 16.55
N GLN A 5 -19.64 17.71 17.17
CA GLN A 5 -18.68 16.87 16.44
C GLN A 5 -19.38 15.75 15.66
N GLN A 6 -20.42 15.15 16.25
CA GLN A 6 -21.21 14.10 15.62
C GLN A 6 -22.01 14.63 14.41
N ALA A 7 -22.70 15.76 14.58
CA ALA A 7 -23.40 16.41 13.46
C ALA A 7 -22.44 16.83 12.33
N ALA A 8 -21.24 17.32 12.66
CA ALA A 8 -20.22 17.65 11.65
C ALA A 8 -19.71 16.41 10.92
N ALA A 9 -19.55 15.29 11.63
CA ALA A 9 -19.17 14.01 11.02
C ALA A 9 -20.26 13.47 10.09
N ASP A 10 -21.53 13.59 10.45
CA ASP A 10 -22.66 13.17 9.61
C ASP A 10 -22.69 13.93 8.28
N VAL A 11 -22.60 15.27 8.34
CA VAL A 11 -22.58 16.13 7.14
C VAL A 11 -21.38 15.82 6.24
N GLN A 12 -20.21 15.59 6.82
CA GLN A 12 -19.00 15.26 6.05
C GLN A 12 -19.06 13.85 5.47
N SER A 13 -19.71 12.92 6.16
CA SER A 13 -20.01 11.58 5.65
C SER A 13 -20.88 11.64 4.41
N GLU A 14 -22.01 12.35 4.49
CA GLU A 14 -22.93 12.53 3.37
C GLU A 14 -22.24 13.17 2.18
N ALA A 15 -21.49 14.25 2.41
CA ALA A 15 -20.74 14.92 1.35
C ALA A 15 -19.67 14.02 0.71
N PHE A 16 -19.00 13.17 1.49
CA PHE A 16 -18.01 12.24 0.95
C PHE A 16 -18.68 11.14 0.12
N VAL A 17 -19.77 10.55 0.61
CA VAL A 17 -20.52 9.52 -0.12
C VAL A 17 -21.06 10.08 -1.43
N ASP A 18 -21.67 11.25 -1.40
CA ASP A 18 -22.19 11.94 -2.58
C ASP A 18 -21.08 12.25 -3.59
N ALA A 19 -19.92 12.73 -3.14
CA ALA A 19 -18.76 12.92 -4.02
C ALA A 19 -18.32 11.62 -4.70
N MET A 20 -18.30 10.50 -3.96
CA MET A 20 -17.94 9.19 -4.52
C MET A 20 -18.98 8.68 -5.52
N ASP A 21 -20.27 8.93 -5.29
CA ASP A 21 -21.34 8.55 -6.21
C ASP A 21 -21.29 9.38 -7.50
N LYS A 22 -20.98 10.67 -7.40
CA LYS A 22 -20.73 11.52 -8.56
C LYS A 22 -19.53 11.04 -9.38
N LEU A 23 -18.43 10.60 -8.75
CA LEU A 23 -17.31 9.98 -9.46
C LEU A 23 -17.76 8.74 -10.25
N ARG A 24 -18.55 7.86 -9.63
CA ARG A 24 -19.11 6.66 -10.29
C ARG A 24 -20.03 7.02 -11.46
N ALA A 25 -20.74 8.13 -11.37
CA ALA A 25 -21.62 8.65 -12.42
C ALA A 25 -20.88 9.43 -13.53
N GLY A 26 -19.54 9.56 -13.46
CA GLY A 26 -18.75 10.33 -14.42
C GLY A 26 -18.80 11.86 -14.22
N GLN A 27 -19.38 12.33 -13.12
CA GLN A 27 -19.52 13.75 -12.75
C GLN A 27 -18.28 14.25 -12.00
N ALA A 28 -17.11 14.14 -12.65
CA ALA A 28 -15.82 14.38 -12.00
C ALA A 28 -15.62 15.83 -11.54
N ILE A 29 -16.20 16.82 -12.24
CA ILE A 29 -16.06 18.25 -11.89
C ILE A 29 -16.76 18.52 -10.56
N GLU A 30 -18.02 18.11 -10.43
CA GLU A 30 -18.83 18.29 -9.23
C GLU A 30 -18.27 17.49 -8.05
N ALA A 31 -17.87 16.24 -8.28
CA ALA A 31 -17.23 15.42 -7.26
C ALA A 31 -15.97 16.10 -6.70
N ARG A 32 -15.10 16.61 -7.57
CA ARG A 32 -13.88 17.30 -7.16
C ARG A 32 -14.15 18.59 -6.39
N ALA A 33 -15.20 19.33 -6.74
CA ALA A 33 -15.59 20.50 -5.97
C ALA A 33 -15.96 20.13 -4.51
N GLN A 34 -16.68 19.02 -4.33
CA GLN A 34 -17.04 18.51 -3.00
C GLN A 34 -15.82 17.97 -2.24
N LEU A 35 -14.96 17.20 -2.89
CA LEU A 35 -13.70 16.72 -2.30
C LEU A 35 -12.79 17.89 -1.87
N ALA A 36 -12.73 18.97 -2.65
CA ALA A 36 -11.96 20.15 -2.31
C ALA A 36 -12.48 20.88 -1.05
N ALA A 37 -13.80 20.83 -0.80
CA ALA A 37 -14.38 21.32 0.45
C ALA A 37 -14.04 20.40 1.62
N LEU A 38 -14.16 19.08 1.46
CA LEU A 38 -13.82 18.09 2.48
C LEU A 38 -12.33 18.08 2.85
N ALA A 39 -11.44 18.38 1.89
CA ALA A 39 -10.02 18.55 2.13
C ALA A 39 -9.67 19.69 3.12
N LYS A 40 -10.65 20.55 3.46
CA LYS A 40 -10.56 21.65 4.41
C LYS A 40 -11.43 21.44 5.67
N ALA A 41 -12.08 20.29 5.81
CA ALA A 41 -12.94 19.97 6.93
C ALA A 41 -12.17 19.94 8.26
N ASP A 42 -12.81 20.22 9.39
CA ASP A 42 -12.15 20.15 10.70
C ASP A 42 -11.77 18.72 11.10
N GLN A 43 -12.49 17.72 10.59
CA GLN A 43 -12.23 16.32 10.89
C GLN A 43 -11.06 15.79 10.06
N PRO A 44 -9.95 15.35 10.69
CA PRO A 44 -8.76 14.89 9.97
C PRO A 44 -9.00 13.70 9.04
N GLY A 45 -9.93 12.80 9.40
CA GLY A 45 -10.25 11.62 8.58
C GLY A 45 -10.83 12.00 7.22
N TYR A 46 -11.84 12.89 7.18
CA TYR A 46 -12.43 13.33 5.93
C TYR A 46 -11.48 14.18 5.08
N ARG A 47 -10.63 14.99 5.72
CA ARG A 47 -9.54 15.68 4.99
C ARG A 47 -8.63 14.68 4.28
N ALA A 48 -8.14 13.68 5.01
CA ALA A 48 -7.23 12.68 4.47
C ALA A 48 -7.87 11.86 3.34
N MET A 49 -9.11 11.40 3.54
CA MET A 49 -9.85 10.65 2.51
C MET A 49 -10.05 11.47 1.24
N ALA A 50 -10.48 12.74 1.36
CA ALA A 50 -10.69 13.60 0.20
C ALA A 50 -9.39 13.87 -0.57
N GLN A 51 -8.29 14.13 0.14
CA GLN A 51 -6.98 14.32 -0.47
C GLN A 51 -6.44 13.05 -1.15
N LEU A 52 -6.64 11.87 -0.55
CA LEU A 52 -6.27 10.59 -1.14
C LEU A 52 -7.06 10.30 -2.41
N VAL A 53 -8.37 10.57 -2.43
CA VAL A 53 -9.20 10.41 -3.63
C VAL A 53 -8.69 11.34 -4.73
N GLU A 54 -8.44 12.61 -4.44
CA GLU A 54 -7.90 13.54 -5.43
C GLU A 54 -6.53 13.10 -5.98
N ALA A 55 -5.65 12.57 -5.12
CA ALA A 55 -4.36 12.03 -5.55
C ALA A 55 -4.52 10.82 -6.49
N ASN A 56 -5.49 9.93 -6.23
CA ASN A 56 -5.81 8.82 -7.13
C ASN A 56 -6.29 9.34 -8.49
N LEU A 57 -7.23 10.29 -8.51
CA LEU A 57 -7.78 10.86 -9.75
C LEU A 57 -6.69 11.55 -10.59
N LEU A 58 -5.76 12.27 -9.96
CA LEU A 58 -4.59 12.84 -10.64
C LEU A 58 -3.73 11.75 -11.29
N GLY A 59 -3.55 10.61 -10.63
CA GLY A 59 -2.85 9.47 -11.17
C GLY A 59 -3.55 8.86 -12.39
N GLU A 60 -4.87 8.67 -12.31
CA GLU A 60 -5.72 8.16 -13.40
C GLU A 60 -5.70 9.06 -14.64
N GLU A 61 -5.55 10.37 -14.44
CA GLU A 61 -5.40 11.36 -15.51
C GLU A 61 -3.98 11.44 -16.11
N GLY A 62 -3.06 10.57 -15.68
CA GLY A 62 -1.66 10.61 -16.09
C GLY A 62 -0.87 11.79 -15.51
N LYS A 63 -1.43 12.54 -14.56
CA LYS A 63 -0.75 13.63 -13.85
C LYS A 63 0.09 13.08 -12.69
N THR A 64 0.90 12.06 -12.96
CA THR A 64 1.65 11.28 -11.97
C THR A 64 2.49 12.15 -11.02
N LYS A 65 3.16 13.19 -11.52
CA LYS A 65 3.94 14.11 -10.68
C LYS A 65 3.07 14.85 -9.64
N GLN A 66 1.85 15.24 -10.02
CA GLN A 66 0.92 15.92 -9.12
C GLN A 66 0.34 14.94 -8.09
N ALA A 67 0.01 13.71 -8.50
CA ALA A 67 -0.42 12.65 -7.60
C ALA A 67 0.66 12.34 -6.55
N ILE A 68 1.91 12.14 -6.97
CA ILE A 68 3.07 11.92 -6.08
C ILE A 68 3.22 13.07 -5.08
N ALA A 69 3.16 14.31 -5.53
CA ALA A 69 3.28 15.48 -4.65
C ALA A 69 2.15 15.52 -3.60
N LEU A 70 0.92 15.15 -3.98
CA LEU A 70 -0.21 15.11 -3.06
C LEU A 70 -0.08 13.94 -2.06
N TYR A 71 0.35 12.75 -2.49
CA TYR A 71 0.66 11.65 -1.56
C TYR A 71 1.76 12.01 -0.58
N ALA A 72 2.85 12.64 -1.04
CA ALA A 72 3.94 13.09 -0.18
C ALA A 72 3.47 14.13 0.86
N LYS A 73 2.54 15.01 0.47
CA LYS A 73 1.91 15.95 1.40
C LYS A 73 1.10 15.23 2.47
N ILE A 74 0.28 14.25 2.10
CA ILE A 74 -0.56 13.50 3.04
C ILE A 74 0.33 12.65 3.98
N SER A 75 1.36 11.99 3.47
CA SER A 75 2.24 11.13 4.28
C SER A 75 3.04 11.92 5.32
N GLY A 76 3.40 13.17 5.01
CA GLY A 76 4.10 14.08 5.93
C GLY A 76 3.22 14.92 6.85
N ASP A 77 1.89 14.88 6.71
CA ASP A 77 0.99 15.72 7.52
C ASP A 77 0.66 15.04 8.86
N GLU A 78 1.42 15.37 9.91
CA GLU A 78 1.27 14.80 11.25
C GLU A 78 -0.12 15.04 11.89
N ALA A 79 -0.90 16.00 11.37
CA ALA A 79 -2.26 16.26 11.83
C ALA A 79 -3.29 15.24 11.28
N LEU A 80 -2.90 14.39 10.33
CA LEU A 80 -3.75 13.33 9.78
C LEU A 80 -3.55 12.00 10.53
N PRO A 81 -4.58 11.14 10.61
CA PRO A 81 -4.45 9.83 11.23
C PRO A 81 -3.40 8.97 10.55
N GLN A 82 -2.56 8.28 11.34
CA GLN A 82 -1.41 7.50 10.86
C GLN A 82 -1.78 6.52 9.72
N THR A 83 -2.91 5.81 9.84
CA THR A 83 -3.38 4.88 8.79
C THR A 83 -3.47 5.52 7.41
N PHE A 84 -3.89 6.79 7.32
CA PHE A 84 -3.98 7.50 6.04
C PHE A 84 -2.61 7.97 5.54
N ARG A 85 -1.71 8.35 6.45
CA ARG A 85 -0.33 8.72 6.10
C ARG A 85 0.45 7.54 5.55
N ASP A 86 0.29 6.38 6.19
CA ASP A 86 0.89 5.13 5.75
C ASP A 86 0.36 4.71 4.37
N LEU A 87 -0.96 4.81 4.15
CA LEU A 87 -1.57 4.57 2.84
C LEU A 87 -1.01 5.52 1.79
N ALA A 88 -0.88 6.81 2.10
CA ALA A 88 -0.32 7.79 1.20
C ALA A 88 1.15 7.48 0.87
N LEU A 89 1.95 7.07 1.85
CA LEU A 89 3.34 6.66 1.64
C LEU A 89 3.43 5.45 0.69
N ILE A 90 2.57 4.44 0.87
CA ILE A 90 2.51 3.27 -0.01
C ILE A 90 2.14 3.68 -1.44
N ARG A 91 1.13 4.55 -1.60
CA ARG A 91 0.70 5.04 -2.92
C ARG A 91 1.78 5.91 -3.58
N GLN A 92 2.47 6.74 -2.81
CA GLN A 92 3.62 7.52 -3.28
C GLN A 92 4.72 6.60 -3.81
N VAL A 93 5.17 5.64 -3.00
CA VAL A 93 6.25 4.73 -3.38
C VAL A 93 5.83 3.84 -4.55
N SER A 94 4.57 3.41 -4.62
CA SER A 94 4.04 2.68 -5.77
C SER A 94 4.08 3.49 -7.06
N ALA A 95 3.75 4.79 -7.01
CA ALA A 95 3.80 5.67 -8.18
C ALA A 95 5.25 6.03 -8.59
N GLU A 96 6.17 6.01 -7.63
CA GLU A 96 7.60 6.27 -7.85
C GLU A 96 8.41 5.00 -8.18
N PHE A 97 7.83 3.81 -8.04
CA PHE A 97 8.55 2.53 -7.87
C PHE A 97 9.66 2.26 -8.89
N ASP A 98 9.40 2.51 -10.18
CA ASP A 98 10.37 2.28 -11.26
C ASP A 98 11.33 3.45 -11.50
N THR A 99 11.13 4.57 -10.80
CA THR A 99 11.92 5.81 -10.95
C THR A 99 12.88 6.07 -9.78
N ILE A 100 12.67 5.40 -8.64
CA ILE A 100 13.55 5.52 -7.47
C ILE A 100 14.43 4.27 -7.29
N PRO A 101 15.61 4.40 -6.65
CA PRO A 101 16.45 3.25 -6.34
C PRO A 101 15.70 2.21 -5.49
N PRO A 102 15.87 0.90 -5.74
CA PRO A 102 15.23 -0.14 -4.95
C PRO A 102 15.49 -0.04 -3.45
N GLN A 103 16.69 0.43 -3.04
CA GLN A 103 17.00 0.63 -1.63
C GLN A 103 16.09 1.71 -1.00
N GLN A 104 15.73 2.75 -1.76
CA GLN A 104 14.83 3.80 -1.27
C GLN A 104 13.40 3.28 -1.07
N VAL A 105 12.93 2.33 -1.89
CA VAL A 105 11.66 1.61 -1.64
C VAL A 105 11.72 0.89 -0.30
N VAL A 106 12.80 0.12 -0.07
CA VAL A 106 13.00 -0.63 1.17
C VAL A 106 13.03 0.32 2.38
N ASP A 107 13.85 1.37 2.33
CA ASP A 107 14.02 2.28 3.46
C ASP A 107 12.71 2.97 3.87
N ARG A 108 11.88 3.35 2.89
CA ARG A 108 10.60 4.00 3.14
C ARG A 108 9.52 3.05 3.65
N LEU A 109 9.43 1.84 3.11
CA LEU A 109 8.31 0.94 3.37
C LEU A 109 8.59 -0.12 4.44
N LYS A 110 9.84 -0.38 4.79
CA LYS A 110 10.22 -1.40 5.80
C LYS A 110 9.44 -1.28 7.12
N PRO A 111 9.15 -0.09 7.68
CA PRO A 111 8.34 0.01 8.90
C PRO A 111 6.90 -0.49 8.74
N LEU A 112 6.35 -0.45 7.53
CA LEU A 112 4.99 -0.88 7.22
C LEU A 112 4.94 -2.35 6.73
N SER A 113 6.10 -2.94 6.44
CA SER A 113 6.28 -4.30 5.90
C SER A 113 6.56 -5.34 6.99
N THR A 114 5.99 -5.17 8.18
CA THR A 114 6.12 -6.12 9.30
C THR A 114 4.77 -6.76 9.65
N PRO A 115 4.73 -8.06 10.03
CA PRO A 115 3.51 -8.71 10.48
C PRO A 115 2.79 -7.92 11.59
N GLY A 116 1.46 -7.92 11.55
CA GLY A 116 0.61 -7.16 12.48
C GLY A 116 0.40 -5.69 12.09
N HIS A 117 1.16 -5.14 11.13
CA HIS A 117 0.87 -3.83 10.57
C HIS A 117 -0.34 -3.91 9.61
N PRO A 118 -1.33 -2.98 9.65
CA PRO A 118 -2.51 -3.03 8.77
C PRO A 118 -2.16 -3.05 7.28
N TRP A 119 -1.01 -2.50 6.92
CA TRP A 119 -0.52 -2.41 5.54
C TRP A 119 0.55 -3.46 5.19
N PHE A 120 0.78 -4.46 6.06
CA PHE A 120 1.85 -5.44 5.93
C PHE A 120 1.93 -6.05 4.53
N GLY A 121 0.82 -6.61 4.03
CA GLY A 121 0.80 -7.26 2.72
C GLY A 121 1.16 -6.30 1.58
N SER A 122 0.52 -5.14 1.52
CA SER A 122 0.72 -4.19 0.40
C SER A 122 2.10 -3.54 0.41
N ALA A 123 2.59 -3.11 1.59
CA ALA A 123 3.92 -2.54 1.70
C ALA A 123 4.99 -3.64 1.50
N GLY A 124 4.80 -4.80 2.12
CA GLY A 124 5.71 -5.93 2.04
C GLY A 124 5.87 -6.47 0.62
N GLU A 125 4.82 -6.45 -0.20
CA GLU A 125 4.94 -6.81 -1.60
C GLU A 125 5.90 -5.89 -2.37
N LEU A 126 5.76 -4.57 -2.21
CA LEU A 126 6.67 -3.60 -2.85
C LEU A 126 8.12 -3.77 -2.37
N VAL A 127 8.32 -3.99 -1.07
CA VAL A 127 9.64 -4.28 -0.50
C VAL A 127 10.22 -5.58 -1.04
N GLY A 128 9.41 -6.63 -1.18
CA GLY A 128 9.83 -7.91 -1.76
C GLY A 128 10.30 -7.77 -3.20
N ILE A 129 9.54 -7.04 -4.03
CA ILE A 129 9.93 -6.76 -5.43
C ILE A 129 11.21 -5.91 -5.47
N ALA A 130 11.35 -4.93 -4.56
CA ALA A 130 12.57 -4.14 -4.45
C ALA A 130 13.79 -4.99 -4.04
N TYR A 131 13.62 -5.98 -3.17
CA TYR A 131 14.67 -6.95 -2.86
C TYR A 131 15.04 -7.81 -4.07
N MET A 132 14.07 -8.26 -4.87
CA MET A 132 14.35 -8.97 -6.13
C MET A 132 15.17 -8.11 -7.09
N LYS A 133 14.83 -6.82 -7.27
CA LYS A 133 15.61 -5.89 -8.11
C LYS A 133 17.05 -5.68 -7.60
N GLN A 134 17.32 -5.94 -6.31
CA GLN A 134 18.66 -5.89 -5.73
C GLN A 134 19.41 -7.24 -5.78
N GLY A 135 18.79 -8.30 -6.30
CA GLY A 135 19.32 -9.67 -6.24
C GLY A 135 19.25 -10.30 -4.84
N LYS A 136 18.54 -9.67 -3.89
CA LYS A 136 18.39 -10.15 -2.51
C LYS A 136 17.22 -11.15 -2.41
N ASN A 137 17.30 -12.23 -3.19
CA ASN A 137 16.22 -13.21 -3.36
C ASN A 137 15.82 -13.90 -2.05
N GLU A 138 16.75 -14.13 -1.14
CA GLU A 138 16.46 -14.71 0.18
C GLU A 138 15.55 -13.80 1.00
N LEU A 139 15.84 -12.49 1.04
CA LEU A 139 15.00 -11.52 1.75
C LEU A 139 13.62 -11.36 1.10
N ALA A 140 13.58 -11.35 -0.24
CA ALA A 140 12.32 -11.28 -0.99
C ALA A 140 11.44 -12.51 -0.73
N GLY A 141 12.00 -13.71 -0.88
CA GLY A 141 11.27 -14.96 -0.72
C GLY A 141 10.76 -15.17 0.71
N ALA A 142 11.58 -14.86 1.72
CA ALA A 142 11.18 -14.91 3.12
C ALA A 142 10.02 -13.93 3.42
N LEU A 143 10.05 -12.72 2.85
CA LEU A 143 8.99 -11.73 3.03
C LEU A 143 7.69 -12.16 2.34
N PHE A 144 7.76 -12.63 1.09
CA PHE A 144 6.60 -13.13 0.38
C PHE A 144 5.97 -14.35 1.06
N ALA A 145 6.78 -15.26 1.60
CA ALA A 145 6.28 -16.41 2.35
C ALA A 145 5.54 -15.98 3.63
N GLN A 146 6.02 -14.96 4.34
CA GLN A 146 5.33 -14.40 5.51
C GLN A 146 3.97 -13.79 5.11
N ILE A 147 3.92 -12.99 4.04
CA ILE A 147 2.67 -12.41 3.54
C ILE A 147 1.67 -13.51 3.12
N ALA A 148 2.15 -14.57 2.48
CA ALA A 148 1.32 -15.68 2.04
C ALA A 148 0.71 -16.50 3.20
N LYS A 149 1.35 -16.49 4.38
CA LYS A 149 0.91 -17.19 5.59
C LYS A 149 -0.01 -16.35 6.48
N ASP A 150 0.05 -15.02 6.38
CA ASP A 150 -0.77 -14.12 7.18
C ASP A 150 -2.24 -14.14 6.72
N GLU A 151 -3.15 -14.62 7.58
CA GLU A 151 -4.59 -14.73 7.30
C GLU A 151 -5.33 -13.38 7.33
N THR A 152 -4.70 -12.34 7.88
CA THR A 152 -5.26 -10.97 7.86
C THR A 152 -5.08 -10.28 6.51
N VAL A 153 -4.21 -10.84 5.64
CA VAL A 153 -3.96 -10.33 4.29
C VAL A 153 -5.01 -10.86 3.31
N PRO A 154 -5.56 -10.04 2.40
CA PRO A 154 -6.53 -10.50 1.40
C PRO A 154 -6.04 -11.71 0.59
N ASP A 155 -6.93 -12.68 0.36
CA ASP A 155 -6.54 -13.96 -0.25
C ASP A 155 -5.90 -13.81 -1.64
N THR A 156 -6.35 -12.84 -2.44
CA THR A 156 -5.74 -12.54 -3.75
C THR A 156 -4.27 -12.18 -3.63
N LEU A 157 -3.91 -11.36 -2.64
CA LEU A 157 -2.54 -10.96 -2.35
C LEU A 157 -1.73 -12.10 -1.74
N ARG A 158 -2.33 -12.91 -0.86
CA ARG A 158 -1.69 -14.13 -0.33
C ARG A 158 -1.33 -15.12 -1.42
N ARG A 159 -2.25 -15.38 -2.37
CA ARG A 159 -1.99 -16.27 -3.51
C ARG A 159 -0.86 -15.74 -4.41
N ARG A 160 -0.88 -14.44 -4.71
CA ARG A 160 0.17 -13.81 -5.52
C ARG A 160 1.53 -13.89 -4.84
N THR A 161 1.62 -13.53 -3.56
CA THR A 161 2.89 -13.61 -2.81
C THR A 161 3.36 -15.05 -2.61
N ARG A 162 2.46 -16.03 -2.46
CA ARG A 162 2.82 -17.46 -2.46
C ARG A 162 3.52 -17.88 -3.75
N GLN A 163 3.01 -17.45 -4.90
CA GLN A 163 3.62 -17.73 -6.19
C GLN A 163 5.01 -17.09 -6.28
N MET A 164 5.14 -15.83 -5.84
CA MET A 164 6.43 -15.12 -5.82
C MET A 164 7.45 -15.79 -4.89
N ALA A 165 7.02 -16.28 -3.72
CA ALA A 165 7.87 -17.05 -2.81
C ALA A 165 8.35 -18.35 -3.45
N GLY A 166 7.45 -19.10 -4.09
CA GLY A 166 7.78 -20.35 -4.77
C GLY A 166 8.78 -20.16 -5.93
N LEU A 167 8.65 -19.08 -6.70
CA LEU A 167 9.62 -18.71 -7.74
C LEU A 167 11.04 -18.47 -7.18
N LEU A 168 11.14 -18.09 -5.91
CA LEU A 168 12.40 -17.83 -5.21
C LEU A 168 12.87 -19.03 -4.38
N GLY A 169 12.20 -20.19 -4.49
CA GLY A 169 12.55 -21.41 -3.76
C GLY A 169 12.07 -21.45 -2.31
N PHE A 170 11.16 -20.54 -1.92
CA PHE A 170 10.55 -20.54 -0.59
C PHE A 170 9.21 -21.28 -0.65
N ASP A 171 9.14 -22.40 0.06
CA ASP A 171 7.87 -23.07 0.22
C ASP A 171 7.03 -22.32 1.26
N ALA A 172 6.00 -21.59 0.81
CA ALA A 172 5.08 -20.96 1.74
C ALA A 172 4.14 -21.97 2.42
N VAL A 173 4.26 -23.26 2.09
CA VAL A 173 3.50 -24.37 2.68
C VAL A 173 4.27 -25.03 3.85
N GLU A 174 5.59 -24.86 3.97
CA GLU A 174 6.38 -25.39 5.10
C GLU A 174 7.30 -24.34 5.76
N ASP A 175 7.75 -24.68 6.97
CA ASP A 175 8.31 -23.89 8.07
C ASP A 175 9.61 -23.08 7.73
N PRO A 176 9.76 -21.79 8.13
CA PRO A 176 11.03 -21.06 8.04
C PRO A 176 12.21 -21.67 8.83
N GLY A 177 11.98 -22.75 9.59
CA GLY A 177 13.01 -23.45 10.38
C GLY A 177 13.73 -24.64 9.71
N ALA A 178 13.32 -25.10 8.52
CA ALA A 178 13.87 -26.33 7.94
C ALA A 178 14.92 -26.06 6.85
N ILE A 179 16.13 -25.64 7.22
CA ILE A 179 17.29 -25.77 6.33
C ILE A 179 17.63 -27.27 6.25
N LYS A 180 17.17 -27.94 5.19
CA LYS A 180 17.80 -29.17 4.71
C LYS A 180 18.51 -28.86 3.40
N VAL A 181 19.81 -28.61 3.51
CA VAL A 181 20.72 -28.67 2.36
C VAL A 181 20.73 -30.11 1.89
N VAL A 182 20.06 -30.39 0.77
CA VAL A 182 20.21 -31.67 0.08
C VAL A 182 21.47 -31.55 -0.79
N PRO A 183 22.53 -32.35 -0.56
CA PRO A 183 23.69 -32.32 -1.44
C PRO A 183 23.29 -32.91 -2.80
N ALA A 184 23.64 -32.19 -3.87
CA ALA A 184 23.50 -32.68 -5.24
C ALA A 184 24.34 -33.94 -5.42
N THR A 185 23.68 -35.09 -5.57
CA THR A 185 24.34 -36.32 -6.01
C THR A 185 24.64 -36.21 -7.51
N ALA A 186 25.93 -36.18 -7.84
CA ALA A 186 26.45 -36.24 -9.20
C ALA A 186 26.01 -37.52 -9.94
N PRO A 187 25.91 -37.51 -11.29
CA PRO A 187 25.49 -38.68 -12.05
C PRO A 187 26.59 -39.74 -12.06
N ALA A 188 26.20 -41.00 -11.82
CA ALA A 188 27.10 -42.15 -11.99
C ALA A 188 27.27 -42.46 -13.48
N ALA A 189 28.51 -42.46 -13.93
CA ALA A 189 28.93 -42.98 -15.23
C ALA A 189 29.28 -44.47 -15.12
N LYS A 190 28.59 -45.31 -15.88
CA LYS A 190 29.13 -46.31 -16.82
C LYS A 190 28.00 -47.15 -17.40
#